data_AF-A0A836T1Y4-F1
#
_entry.id   AF-A0A836T1Y4-F1
#
_cell.length_a   1.000
_cell.length_b   1.000
_cell.length_c   1.000
_cell.angle_alpha   90.00
_cell.angle_beta   90.00
_cell.angle_gamma   90.00
#
_symmetry.space_group_name_H-M   'P 1'
#
loop_
_entity.id
_entity.type
_entity.pdbx_description
1 polymer ?
#
loop_
_entity_poly.entity_id
_entity_poly.type
_entity_poly.pdbx_seq_one_letter_code
_entity_poly.pdbx_strand_id
1 'polypeptide(L)'
;MQSKYIALHVGLFWGIGVFIIKNKDSIKIKLDEKIMYENFTLDKKIEDELIIKKIKFIRQLIKQRKLQIEFEKIDTDENLAIKNTK
;
A
#
# COMPACT_ATOMS: atom_id res chain seq x y z
N MET A 1 4.56 -4.72 11.80
CA MET A 1 4.50 -5.36 10.46
C MET A 1 3.06 -5.40 9.94
N GLN A 2 2.17 -6.21 10.49
CA GLN A 2 0.76 -6.29 10.07
C GLN A 2 0.02 -4.95 10.07
N SER A 3 0.27 -4.09 11.07
CA SER A 3 -0.32 -2.75 11.18
C SER A 3 -0.09 -1.87 9.94
N LYS A 4 1.10 -1.92 9.32
CA LYS A 4 1.41 -1.13 8.11
C LYS A 4 0.60 -1.59 6.89
N TYR A 5 0.38 -2.90 6.75
CA TYR A 5 -0.50 -3.45 5.70
C TYR A 5 -1.97 -3.08 5.90
N ILE A 6 -2.43 -3.09 7.16
CA ILE A 6 -3.78 -2.64 7.51
C ILE A 6 -3.94 -1.16 7.19
N ALA A 7 -2.98 -0.32 7.58
CA ALA A 7 -2.98 1.11 7.29
C ALA A 7 -3.05 1.39 5.78
N LEU A 8 -2.25 0.70 4.97
CA LEU A 8 -2.30 0.85 3.51
C LEU A 8 -3.67 0.46 2.94
N HIS A 9 -4.23 -0.66 3.39
CA HIS A 9 -5.53 -1.13 2.95
C HIS A 9 -6.65 -0.14 3.31
N VAL A 10 -6.66 0.36 4.56
CA VAL A 10 -7.65 1.36 5.02
C VAL A 10 -7.48 2.67 4.25
N GLY A 11 -6.25 3.16 4.07
CA GLY A 11 -5.98 4.40 3.35
C GLY A 11 -6.43 4.36 1.89
N LEU A 12 -6.15 3.26 1.18
CA LEU A 12 -6.63 3.06 -0.20
C LEU A 12 -8.15 2.97 -0.26
N PHE A 13 -8.76 2.18 0.63
CA PHE A 13 -10.21 2.03 0.66
C PHE A 13 -10.93 3.34 0.98
N TRP A 14 -10.41 4.10 1.94
CA TRP A 14 -10.93 5.41 2.29
C TRP A 14 -10.80 6.40 1.13
N GLY A 15 -9.61 6.57 0.55
CA GLY A 15 -9.39 7.50 -0.56
C GLY A 15 -10.28 7.21 -1.76
N ILE A 16 -10.62 5.94 -1.98
CA ILE A 16 -11.63 5.52 -2.96
C ILE A 16 -13.05 5.89 -2.51
N GLY A 17 -13.42 5.60 -1.27
CA GLY A 17 -14.76 5.85 -0.72
C GLY A 17 -15.13 7.33 -0.70
N VAL A 18 -14.14 8.21 -0.46
CA VAL A 18 -14.32 9.67 -0.53
C VAL A 18 -14.07 10.26 -1.93
N PHE A 19 -13.96 9.41 -2.96
CA PHE A 19 -13.76 9.79 -4.37
C PHE A 19 -12.51 10.65 -4.67
N ILE A 20 -11.52 10.64 -3.77
CA ILE A 20 -10.19 11.23 -4.01
C ILE A 20 -9.45 10.40 -5.07
N ILE A 21 -9.57 9.08 -4.99
CA ILE A 21 -9.02 8.13 -5.96
C ILE A 21 -10.14 7.67 -6.91
N LYS A 22 -10.02 8.02 -8.18
CA LYS A 22 -10.95 7.63 -9.25
C LYS A 22 -10.39 6.47 -10.08
N ASN A 23 -11.25 5.93 -10.94
CA ASN A 23 -10.85 4.83 -11.81
C ASN A 23 -9.81 5.32 -12.82
N LYS A 24 -8.80 4.48 -13.08
CA LYS A 24 -7.64 4.77 -13.96
C LYS A 24 -6.67 5.84 -13.45
N ASP A 25 -6.85 6.32 -12.23
CA ASP A 25 -5.90 7.28 -11.65
C ASP A 25 -4.52 6.66 -11.47
N SER A 26 -3.51 7.51 -11.57
CA SER A 26 -2.12 7.19 -11.26
C SER A 26 -1.81 7.58 -9.82
N ILE A 27 -1.43 6.59 -9.00
CA ILE A 27 -1.21 6.75 -7.57
C ILE A 27 0.20 6.30 -7.24
N LYS A 28 0.92 7.14 -6.51
CA LYS A 28 2.23 6.82 -5.97
C LYS A 28 2.10 6.39 -4.51
N ILE A 29 2.51 5.16 -4.20
CA ILE A 29 2.49 4.61 -2.86
C ILE A 29 3.93 4.57 -2.35
N LYS A 30 4.22 5.38 -1.34
CA LYS A 30 5.52 5.44 -0.68
C LYS A 30 5.55 4.47 0.51
N LEU A 31 6.58 3.63 0.56
CA LEU A 31 6.75 2.59 1.58
C LEU A 31 8.12 2.76 2.24
N ASP A 32 8.15 2.87 3.57
CA ASP A 32 9.38 2.94 4.36
C ASP A 32 9.99 1.56 4.66
N GLU A 33 9.17 0.51 4.62
CA GLU A 33 9.60 -0.86 4.83
C GLU A 33 10.06 -1.54 3.55
N LYS A 34 11.33 -1.96 3.53
CA LYS A 34 11.92 -2.72 2.42
C LYS A 34 11.14 -4.01 2.13
N ILE A 35 10.79 -4.77 3.16
CA ILE A 35 10.07 -6.05 3.02
C ILE A 35 8.70 -5.81 2.39
N MET A 36 8.02 -4.72 2.76
CA MET A 36 6.72 -4.38 2.19
C MET A 36 6.82 -4.02 0.71
N TYR A 37 7.81 -3.21 0.34
CA TYR A 37 8.11 -2.89 -1.05
C TYR A 37 8.39 -4.14 -1.88
N GLU A 38 9.25 -5.03 -1.38
CA GLU A 38 9.60 -6.30 -2.04
C GLU A 38 8.38 -7.22 -2.18
N ASN A 39 7.50 -7.26 -1.19
CA ASN A 39 6.27 -8.06 -1.24
C ASN A 39 5.30 -7.60 -2.33
N PHE A 40 5.24 -6.29 -2.63
CA PHE A 40 4.39 -5.76 -3.70
C PHE A 40 5.04 -5.85 -5.09
N THR A 41 6.37 -5.79 -5.18
CA THR A 41 7.11 -5.72 -6.45
C THR A 41 7.71 -7.05 -6.91
N LEU A 42 8.15 -7.90 -5.99
CA LEU A 42 8.91 -9.13 -6.27
C LEU A 42 8.17 -10.43 -5.93
N ASP A 43 6.90 -10.35 -5.48
CA ASP A 43 6.08 -11.52 -5.13
C ASP A 43 6.79 -12.50 -4.16
N LYS A 44 7.57 -11.96 -3.21
CA LYS A 44 8.27 -12.78 -2.21
C LYS A 44 7.29 -13.60 -1.37
N LYS A 45 7.72 -14.79 -0.94
CA LYS A 45 6.94 -15.68 -0.05
C LYS A 45 6.70 -14.97 1.28
N ILE A 46 5.42 -14.80 1.60
CA ILE A 46 4.91 -14.32 2.88
C ILE A 46 4.20 -15.50 3.51
N GLU A 47 4.49 -15.78 4.78
CA GLU A 47 3.87 -16.88 5.52
C GLU A 47 2.61 -16.43 6.28
N ASP A 48 2.50 -15.14 6.56
CA ASP A 48 1.40 -14.54 7.29
C ASP A 48 0.12 -14.45 6.43
N GLU A 49 -0.88 -15.27 6.78
CA GLU A 49 -2.15 -15.37 6.07
C GLU A 49 -2.92 -14.04 6.02
N LEU A 50 -2.84 -13.21 7.07
CA LEU A 50 -3.50 -11.92 7.10
C LEU A 50 -2.87 -10.97 6.08
N ILE A 51 -1.54 -10.94 6.02
CA ILE A 51 -0.80 -10.11 5.07
C ILE A 51 -1.10 -10.55 3.63
N ILE A 52 -1.09 -11.86 3.37
CA ILE A 52 -1.45 -12.43 2.05
C ILE A 52 -2.84 -11.98 1.63
N LYS A 53 -3.84 -12.11 2.51
CA LYS A 53 -5.22 -11.68 2.24
C LYS A 53 -5.30 -10.19 1.90
N LYS A 54 -4.58 -9.33 2.64
CA LYS A 54 -4.56 -7.87 2.38
C LYS A 54 -3.89 -7.52 1.06
N ILE A 55 -2.77 -8.15 0.71
CA ILE A 55 -2.11 -7.94 -0.58
C ILE A 55 -3.01 -8.36 -1.73
N LYS A 56 -3.65 -9.54 -1.62
CA LYS A 56 -4.59 -10.04 -2.63
C LYS A 56 -5.75 -9.06 -2.85
N PHE A 57 -6.30 -8.50 -1.76
CA PHE A 57 -7.35 -7.49 -1.85
C PHE A 57 -6.86 -6.22 -2.56
N ILE A 58 -5.70 -5.69 -2.18
CA ILE A 58 -5.13 -4.48 -2.79
C ILE A 58 -4.92 -4.70 -4.30
N ARG A 59 -4.38 -5.86 -4.70
CA ARG A 59 -4.22 -6.22 -6.11
C ARG A 59 -5.54 -6.31 -6.87
N GLN A 60 -6.56 -6.92 -6.27
CA GLN A 60 -7.90 -6.98 -6.86
C GLN A 60 -8.48 -5.58 -7.07
N LEU A 61 -8.34 -4.71 -6.07
CA LEU A 61 -8.82 -3.33 -6.13
C LEU A 61 -8.15 -2.53 -7.25
N ILE A 62 -6.82 -2.61 -7.33
CA ILE A 62 -6.02 -1.99 -8.38
C ILE A 62 -6.50 -2.46 -9.75
N LYS A 63 -6.68 -3.78 -9.93
CA LYS A 63 -7.14 -4.38 -11.19
C LYS A 63 -8.55 -3.93 -11.56
N GLN A 64 -9.50 -3.99 -10.62
CA GLN A 64 -10.91 -3.64 -10.87
C GLN A 64 -11.06 -2.17 -11.28
N ARG A 65 -10.30 -1.27 -10.66
CA ARG A 65 -10.36 0.17 -10.92
C ARG A 65 -9.38 0.63 -11.99
N LYS A 66 -8.58 -0.29 -12.54
CA LYS A 66 -7.52 -0.04 -13.53
C LYS A 66 -6.52 1.03 -13.05
N LEU A 67 -6.23 1.07 -11.75
CA LEU A 67 -5.32 2.05 -11.16
C LEU A 67 -3.91 1.81 -11.67
N GLN A 68 -3.19 2.89 -11.97
CA GLN A 68 -1.76 2.84 -12.25
C GLN A 68 -1.01 3.09 -10.95
N ILE A 69 -0.46 2.04 -10.36
CA ILE A 69 0.26 2.16 -9.08
C ILE A 69 1.76 2.17 -9.33
N GLU A 70 2.42 3.19 -8.80
CA GLU A 70 3.87 3.26 -8.67
C GLU A 70 4.23 3.05 -7.20
N PHE A 71 5.00 2.00 -6.91
CA PHE A 71 5.55 1.80 -5.57
C PHE A 71 6.91 2.45 -5.49
N GLU A 72 7.12 3.28 -4.48
CA GLU A 72 8.39 3.95 -4.20
C GLU A 72 8.86 3.56 -2.80
N LYS A 73 10.11 3.10 -2.69
CA LYS A 73 10.73 2.90 -1.39
C LYS A 73 11.29 4.24 -0.92
N ILE A 74 10.91 4.65 0.28
CA ILE A 74 11.47 5.83 0.96
C ILE A 74 12.23 5.39 2.22
N ASP A 75 13.05 6.28 2.76
CA ASP A 75 13.64 6.06 4.07
C ASP A 75 12.63 6.37 5.20
N THR A 76 12.86 5.78 6.37
CA THR A 76 11.90 5.85 7.49
C THR A 76 11.74 7.27 8.03
N ASP A 77 12.79 8.07 7.98
CA ASP A 77 12.81 9.49 8.35
C ASP A 77 12.05 10.40 7.37
N GLU A 78 11.89 9.97 6.12
CA GLU A 78 11.06 10.65 5.12
C GLU A 78 9.57 10.35 5.28
N ASN A 79 9.22 9.35 6.11
CA ASN A 79 7.83 8.98 6.33
C ASN A 79 7.10 10.05 7.16
N LEU A 80 6.17 10.75 6.51
CA LEU A 80 5.32 11.79 7.14
C LEU A 80 4.52 11.27 8.34
N ALA A 81 4.21 9.97 8.40
CA ALA A 81 3.52 9.36 9.53
C ALA A 81 4.38 9.30 10.81
N ILE A 82 5.70 9.39 10.69
CA ILE A 82 6.65 9.38 11.82
C ILE A 82 7.06 10.82 12.17
N LYS A 83 7.13 11.70 11.17
CA LYS A 83 7.55 13.10 11.32
C LYS A 83 6.64 13.92 12.26
N ASN A 84 5.37 13.52 12.41
CA ASN A 84 4.39 14.19 13.26
C ASN A 84 4.26 13.59 14.67
N THR A 85 5.14 12.66 15.05
CA THR A 85 5.08 11.93 16.33
C THR A 85 6.25 12.24 17.26
N LYS A 86 7.04 13.28 16.94
CA LYS A 86 8.13 13.79 17.78
C LYS A 86 7.74 15.08 18.50
#